data_AF-A0A2X3DSI9-F1
#
_entry.id   AF-A0A2X3DSI9-F1
#
_cell.length_a   1.000
_cell.length_b   1.000
_cell.length_c   1.000
_cell.angle_alpha   90.00
_cell.angle_beta   90.00
_cell.angle_gamma   90.00
#
_symmetry.space_group_name_H-M   'P 1'
#
loop_
_entity.id
_entity.type
_entity.pdbx_description
1 polymer ?
#
loop_
_entity_poly.entity_id
_entity_poly.type
_entity_poly.pdbx_seq_one_letter_code
_entity_poly.pdbx_strand_id
1 'polypeptide(L)'
;MRAEVSAPEVLENPQTCATLLSRLADNGWYGIEIEVRGENLNPQLIQVAQHAADAGLHPGLSVLPGTLHSQNHGIISAFETVSLDLLNGTQPRREQLKYLAAQRVVGKIIDAKSSERTNLEAALETLVLMRAKLPSQSEVVVGIAGDFGLESLTLPLREDLDFIAKTRLAGAQAKILEALDLASALTQGKTTVASAFVADVLSRAGKATSLPI
;
A
#
# COMPACT_ATOMS: atom_id res chain seq x y z
N MET A 1 12.64 -3.00 -7.43
CA MET A 1 12.44 -2.47 -6.05
C MET A 1 12.09 -1.00 -6.14
N ARG A 2 11.22 -0.51 -5.25
CA ARG A 2 10.85 0.91 -5.16
C ARG A 2 11.28 1.43 -3.79
N ALA A 3 11.95 2.59 -3.74
CA ALA A 3 12.35 3.22 -2.49
C ALA A 3 11.18 4.01 -1.93
N GLU A 4 10.90 3.93 -0.63
CA GLU A 4 9.88 4.75 0.03
C GLU A 4 10.56 5.90 0.78
N VAL A 5 10.07 7.11 0.57
CA VAL A 5 10.59 8.34 1.21
C VAL A 5 9.42 9.21 1.63
N SER A 6 9.61 10.01 2.68
CA SER A 6 8.59 10.97 3.08
C SER A 6 8.67 12.25 2.23
N ALA A 7 7.54 12.91 2.02
CA ALA A 7 7.51 14.18 1.29
C ALA A 7 8.41 15.27 1.91
N PRO A 8 8.48 15.45 3.25
CA PRO A 8 9.42 16.41 3.83
C PRO A 8 10.88 16.15 3.42
N GLU A 9 11.34 14.89 3.42
CA GLU A 9 12.73 14.54 3.08
C GLU A 9 13.10 14.95 1.64
N VAL A 10 12.18 14.81 0.68
CA VAL A 10 12.43 15.17 -0.72
C VAL A 10 12.21 16.65 -1.02
N LEU A 11 11.41 17.35 -0.22
CA LEU A 11 11.05 18.75 -0.44
C LEU A 11 11.98 19.73 0.27
N GLU A 12 12.43 19.41 1.49
CA GLU A 12 13.25 20.33 2.29
C GLU A 12 14.70 20.41 1.80
N ASN A 13 15.21 19.37 1.13
CA ASN A 13 16.58 19.34 0.63
C ASN A 13 16.66 18.85 -0.84
N PRO A 14 16.43 19.74 -1.82
CA PRO A 14 16.41 19.37 -3.24
C PRO A 14 17.71 18.75 -3.76
N GLN A 15 18.87 19.16 -3.23
CA GLN A 15 20.17 18.59 -3.62
C GLN A 15 20.32 17.13 -3.15
N THR A 16 19.84 16.84 -1.95
CA THR A 16 19.83 15.47 -1.41
C THR A 16 18.86 14.60 -2.21
N CYS A 17 17.68 15.14 -2.57
CA CYS A 17 16.72 14.45 -3.44
C CYS A 17 17.34 14.11 -4.81
N ALA A 18 17.98 15.06 -5.49
CA ALA A 18 18.64 14.80 -6.78
C ALA A 18 19.74 13.71 -6.67
N THR A 19 20.53 13.75 -5.59
CA THR A 19 21.57 12.75 -5.32
C THR A 19 20.95 11.36 -5.07
N LEU A 20 19.83 11.30 -4.33
CA LEU A 20 19.09 10.06 -4.11
C LEU A 20 18.57 9.48 -5.43
N LEU A 21 17.91 10.29 -6.27
CA LEU A 21 17.36 9.83 -7.55
C LEU A 21 18.47 9.28 -8.46
N SER A 22 19.61 9.98 -8.57
CA SER A 22 20.77 9.47 -9.33
C SER A 22 21.23 8.12 -8.80
N ARG A 23 21.40 7.98 -7.47
CA ARG A 23 21.84 6.71 -6.87
C ARG A 23 20.84 5.58 -7.12
N LEU A 24 19.55 5.85 -7.00
CA LEU A 24 18.52 4.84 -7.27
C LEU A 24 18.59 4.37 -8.73
N ALA A 25 18.70 5.30 -9.68
CA ALA A 25 18.84 5.00 -11.11
C ALA A 25 20.12 4.19 -11.40
N ASP A 26 21.26 4.64 -10.88
CA ASP A 26 22.57 3.97 -11.07
C ASP A 26 22.59 2.54 -10.51
N ASN A 27 21.78 2.27 -9.48
CA ASN A 27 21.64 0.95 -8.88
C ASN A 27 20.47 0.13 -9.46
N GLY A 28 19.86 0.57 -10.56
CA GLY A 28 18.81 -0.17 -11.26
C GLY A 28 17.50 -0.31 -10.48
N TRP A 29 17.19 0.65 -9.59
CA TRP A 29 15.90 0.66 -8.91
C TRP A 29 14.76 0.96 -9.90
N TYR A 30 13.58 0.41 -9.62
CA TYR A 30 12.40 0.63 -10.47
C TYR A 30 11.81 2.02 -10.27
N GLY A 31 11.86 2.56 -9.05
CA GLY A 31 11.24 3.85 -8.79
C GLY A 31 11.36 4.33 -7.35
N ILE A 32 10.59 5.38 -7.07
CA ILE A 32 10.45 6.00 -5.77
C ILE A 32 8.96 6.15 -5.43
N GLU A 33 8.58 5.88 -4.19
CA GLU A 33 7.26 6.14 -3.63
C GLU A 33 7.40 7.30 -2.63
N ILE A 34 6.67 8.40 -2.84
CA ILE A 34 6.70 9.56 -1.97
C ILE A 34 5.48 9.51 -1.06
N GLU A 35 5.70 9.38 0.24
CA GLU A 35 4.65 9.33 1.25
C GLU A 35 4.26 10.71 1.75
N VAL A 36 2.95 10.99 1.73
CA VAL A 36 2.35 12.20 2.28
C VAL A 36 1.32 11.83 3.35
N ARG A 37 1.51 12.34 4.57
CA ARG A 37 0.61 12.12 5.71
C ARG A 37 -0.41 13.24 5.93
N GLY A 38 -0.24 14.40 5.29
CA GLY A 38 -1.17 15.52 5.36
C GLY A 38 -2.27 15.45 4.29
N GLU A 39 -3.37 16.18 4.48
CA GLU A 39 -4.46 16.25 3.51
C GLU A 39 -4.12 17.14 2.30
N ASN A 40 -3.36 18.22 2.50
CA ASN A 40 -2.97 19.13 1.43
C ASN A 40 -1.60 18.76 0.86
N LEU A 41 -1.53 18.59 -0.46
CA LEU A 41 -0.29 18.24 -1.14
C LEU A 41 0.52 19.49 -1.48
N ASN A 42 1.84 19.40 -1.36
CA ASN A 42 2.74 20.47 -1.80
C ASN A 42 2.88 20.43 -3.34
N PRO A 43 2.60 21.54 -4.08
CA PRO A 43 2.74 21.58 -5.54
C PRO A 43 4.12 21.22 -6.08
N GLN A 44 5.19 21.40 -5.28
CA GLN A 44 6.55 21.02 -5.65
C GLN A 44 6.73 19.51 -5.89
N LEU A 45 5.81 18.67 -5.39
CA LEU A 45 5.80 17.23 -5.67
C LEU A 45 5.72 16.92 -7.17
N ILE A 46 5.13 17.80 -7.98
CA ILE A 46 5.11 17.67 -9.44
C ILE A 46 6.54 17.70 -10.01
N GLN A 47 7.39 18.59 -9.51
CA GLN A 47 8.78 18.71 -9.96
C GLN A 47 9.60 17.49 -9.52
N VAL A 48 9.35 16.99 -8.31
CA VAL A 48 10.02 15.76 -7.82
C VAL A 48 9.64 14.55 -8.70
N ALA A 49 8.35 14.42 -9.04
CA ALA A 49 7.89 13.36 -9.95
C ALA A 49 8.57 13.46 -11.33
N GLN A 50 8.65 14.68 -11.89
CA GLN A 50 9.30 14.91 -13.17
C GLN A 50 10.79 14.54 -13.13
N HIS A 51 11.53 15.01 -12.11
CA HIS A 51 12.96 14.68 -11.99
C HIS A 51 13.21 13.18 -11.80
N ALA A 52 12.33 12.47 -11.08
CA ALA A 52 12.42 11.02 -10.97
C ALA A 52 12.20 10.35 -12.33
N ALA A 53 11.17 10.76 -13.07
CA ALA A 53 10.90 10.25 -14.42
C ALA A 53 12.05 10.52 -15.40
N ASP A 54 12.64 11.73 -15.36
CA ASP A 54 13.80 12.11 -16.19
C ASP A 54 15.05 11.26 -15.88
N ALA A 55 15.18 10.81 -14.62
CA ALA A 55 16.22 9.86 -14.20
C ALA A 55 15.90 8.39 -14.57
N GLY A 56 14.78 8.13 -15.27
CA GLY A 56 14.34 6.78 -15.65
C GLY A 56 13.67 5.99 -14.52
N LEU A 57 13.28 6.65 -13.43
CA LEU A 57 12.57 6.05 -12.30
C LEU A 57 11.05 6.23 -12.45
N HIS A 58 10.26 5.28 -11.94
CA HIS A 58 8.80 5.42 -11.89
C HIS A 58 8.35 6.06 -10.57
N PRO A 59 7.96 7.36 -10.54
CA PRO A 59 7.48 8.00 -9.34
C PRO A 59 6.08 7.48 -8.95
N GLY A 60 5.89 7.23 -7.67
CA GLY A 60 4.60 6.98 -7.05
C GLY A 60 4.32 7.94 -5.91
N LEU A 61 3.03 8.13 -5.63
CA LEU A 61 2.55 9.01 -4.57
C LEU A 61 1.69 8.19 -3.60
N SER A 62 2.10 8.08 -2.35
CA SER A 62 1.36 7.40 -1.29
C SER A 62 0.65 8.42 -0.42
N VAL A 63 -0.68 8.35 -0.35
CA VAL A 63 -1.55 9.35 0.29
C VAL A 63 -2.64 8.74 1.16
N LEU A 64 -3.21 9.56 2.03
CA LEU A 64 -4.44 9.24 2.76
C LEU A 64 -5.70 9.58 1.93
N PRO A 65 -6.85 8.93 2.16
CA PRO A 65 -8.13 9.26 1.54
C PRO A 65 -8.57 10.71 1.68
N GLY A 66 -8.18 11.37 2.78
CA GLY A 66 -8.44 12.80 2.99
C GLY A 66 -7.85 13.71 1.92
N THR A 67 -6.78 13.27 1.22
CA THR A 67 -6.13 14.06 0.14
C THR A 67 -6.93 14.11 -1.17
N LEU A 68 -7.97 13.29 -1.31
CA LEU A 68 -8.72 13.15 -2.55
C LEU A 68 -9.77 14.27 -2.68
N HIS A 69 -9.30 15.46 -3.06
CA HIS A 69 -10.12 16.63 -3.34
C HIS A 69 -9.57 17.47 -4.51
N SER A 70 -10.38 18.41 -4.99
CA SER A 70 -10.11 19.18 -6.22
C SER A 70 -8.79 19.94 -6.21
N GLN A 71 -8.41 20.52 -5.07
CA GLN A 71 -7.16 21.28 -4.93
C GLN A 71 -5.91 20.43 -5.16
N ASN A 72 -5.96 19.13 -4.86
CA ASN A 72 -4.84 18.20 -5.05
C ASN A 72 -4.84 17.52 -6.41
N HIS A 73 -5.92 17.62 -7.19
CA HIS A 73 -6.12 16.83 -8.40
C HIS A 73 -4.96 16.95 -9.40
N GLY A 74 -4.50 18.18 -9.66
CA GLY A 74 -3.38 18.42 -10.59
C GLY A 74 -2.04 17.84 -10.10
N ILE A 75 -1.85 17.74 -8.78
CA ILE A 75 -0.65 17.12 -8.19
C ILE A 75 -0.75 15.60 -8.31
N ILE A 76 -1.91 15.02 -7.95
CA ILE A 76 -2.15 13.57 -8.03
C ILE A 76 -2.00 13.08 -9.47
N SER A 77 -2.50 13.83 -10.47
CA SER A 77 -2.40 13.45 -11.88
C SER A 77 -0.98 13.49 -12.46
N ALA A 78 -0.01 14.07 -11.74
CA ALA A 78 1.40 14.04 -12.15
C ALA A 78 2.08 12.68 -11.88
N PHE A 79 1.40 11.76 -11.19
CA PHE A 79 1.92 10.45 -10.84
C PHE A 79 1.17 9.35 -11.56
N GLU A 80 1.90 8.45 -12.23
CA GLU A 80 1.29 7.29 -12.89
C GLU A 80 0.79 6.25 -11.88
N THR A 81 1.44 6.18 -10.71
CA THR A 81 1.07 5.28 -9.61
C THR A 81 0.69 6.08 -8.39
N VAL A 82 -0.50 5.84 -7.84
CA VAL A 82 -0.95 6.44 -6.58
C VAL A 82 -1.33 5.33 -5.60
N SER A 83 -0.68 5.32 -4.45
CA SER A 83 -1.03 4.43 -3.34
C SER A 83 -1.97 5.13 -2.38
N LEU A 84 -3.03 4.44 -1.96
CA LEU A 84 -3.99 4.93 -1.00
C LEU A 84 -3.88 4.11 0.28
N ASP A 85 -3.52 4.73 1.39
CA ASP A 85 -3.50 4.11 2.71
C ASP A 85 -4.94 3.94 3.23
N LEU A 86 -5.41 2.69 3.25
CA LEU A 86 -6.77 2.31 3.60
C LEU A 86 -6.86 1.68 4.99
N LEU A 87 -5.79 1.75 5.78
CA LEU A 87 -5.79 1.25 7.14
C LEU A 87 -6.71 2.09 8.04
N ASN A 88 -7.14 1.52 9.18
CA ASN A 88 -7.94 2.19 10.22
C ASN A 88 -9.34 2.69 9.80
N GLY A 89 -9.95 2.08 8.77
CA GLY A 89 -11.34 2.38 8.40
C GLY A 89 -11.54 3.71 7.68
N THR A 90 -10.45 4.40 7.31
CA THR A 90 -10.50 5.51 6.35
C THR A 90 -10.77 4.94 4.96
N GLN A 91 -12.05 4.80 4.63
CA GLN A 91 -12.48 4.51 3.27
C GLN A 91 -12.63 5.84 2.50
N PRO A 92 -12.11 5.93 1.27
CA PRO A 92 -12.38 7.08 0.42
C PRO A 92 -13.87 7.14 0.13
N ARG A 93 -14.46 8.34 0.25
CA ARG A 93 -15.83 8.52 -0.19
C ARG A 93 -15.90 8.31 -1.70
N ARG A 94 -17.03 7.78 -2.16
CA ARG A 94 -17.23 7.40 -3.56
C ARG A 94 -16.96 8.55 -4.53
N GLU A 95 -17.38 9.77 -4.15
CA GLU A 95 -17.20 11.00 -4.91
C GLU A 95 -15.76 11.52 -4.95
N GLN A 96 -14.90 11.06 -4.04
CA GLN A 96 -13.49 11.44 -3.97
C GLN A 96 -12.63 10.60 -4.91
N LEU A 97 -13.02 9.36 -5.20
CA LEU A 97 -12.27 8.45 -6.08
C LEU A 97 -12.02 9.01 -7.49
N LYS A 98 -12.85 9.95 -7.96
CA LYS A 98 -12.65 10.63 -9.25
C LYS A 98 -11.33 11.43 -9.31
N TYR A 99 -10.75 11.78 -8.17
CA TYR A 99 -9.49 12.53 -8.11
C TYR A 99 -8.26 11.62 -8.27
N LEU A 100 -8.42 10.29 -8.20
CA LEU A 100 -7.40 9.30 -8.53
C LEU A 100 -7.30 9.11 -10.04
N ALA A 101 -6.79 10.13 -10.74
CA ALA A 101 -6.52 10.08 -12.17
C ALA A 101 -5.12 9.49 -12.46
N ALA A 102 -4.88 8.28 -11.98
CA ALA A 102 -3.61 7.56 -12.13
C ALA A 102 -3.81 6.28 -12.94
N GLN A 103 -2.79 5.85 -13.67
CA GLN A 103 -2.84 4.59 -14.43
C GLN A 103 -2.91 3.39 -13.49
N ARG A 104 -2.24 3.45 -12.34
CA ARG A 104 -2.25 2.40 -11.32
C ARG A 104 -2.59 2.99 -9.96
N VAL A 105 -3.57 2.38 -9.28
CA VAL A 105 -3.97 2.71 -7.92
C VAL A 105 -3.69 1.52 -7.01
N VAL A 106 -2.84 1.72 -6.01
CA VAL A 106 -2.48 0.70 -5.02
C VAL A 106 -3.33 0.89 -3.77
N GLY A 107 -4.24 -0.03 -3.48
CA GLY A 107 -4.98 -0.01 -2.20
C GLY A 107 -4.14 -0.64 -1.10
N LYS A 108 -3.45 0.17 -0.29
CA LYS A 108 -2.68 -0.29 0.88
C LYS A 108 -3.66 -0.65 2.01
N ILE A 109 -4.17 -1.88 1.98
CA ILE A 109 -5.28 -2.35 2.86
C ILE A 109 -4.86 -3.44 3.85
N ILE A 110 -3.62 -3.93 3.73
CA ILE A 110 -3.02 -4.88 4.65
C ILE A 110 -2.00 -4.13 5.50
N ASP A 111 -2.06 -4.31 6.82
CA ASP A 111 -1.10 -3.70 7.75
C ASP A 111 0.09 -4.64 8.00
N ALA A 112 1.29 -4.23 7.58
CA ALA A 112 2.52 -4.99 7.83
C ALA A 112 2.88 -5.09 9.32
N LYS A 113 2.41 -4.13 10.14
CA LYS A 113 2.77 -4.01 11.56
C LYS A 113 1.79 -4.75 12.47
N SER A 114 0.62 -5.13 11.95
CA SER A 114 -0.40 -5.83 12.72
C SER A 114 -0.19 -7.35 12.71
N SER A 115 -0.27 -7.96 13.89
CA SER A 115 -0.38 -9.41 14.04
C SER A 115 -1.81 -9.93 13.84
N GLU A 116 -2.80 -9.04 13.77
CA GLU A 116 -4.19 -9.40 13.54
C GLU A 116 -4.43 -9.77 12.09
N ARG A 117 -5.17 -10.85 11.82
CA ARG A 117 -5.52 -11.28 10.46
C ARG A 117 -6.35 -10.19 9.76
N THR A 118 -6.07 -9.96 8.48
CA THR A 118 -6.86 -8.99 7.68
C THR A 118 -8.26 -9.57 7.39
N ASN A 119 -9.31 -8.75 7.54
CA ASN A 119 -10.65 -9.11 7.08
C ASN A 119 -10.68 -9.09 5.54
N LEU A 120 -10.48 -10.26 4.93
CA LEU A 120 -10.32 -10.39 3.49
C LEU A 120 -11.60 -10.03 2.73
N GLU A 121 -12.77 -10.27 3.31
CA GLU A 121 -14.07 -9.91 2.70
C GLU A 121 -14.17 -8.39 2.53
N ALA A 122 -14.04 -7.65 3.64
CA ALA A 122 -14.15 -6.20 3.64
C ALA A 122 -13.06 -5.54 2.79
N ALA A 123 -11.86 -6.12 2.78
CA ALA A 123 -10.76 -5.65 1.94
C ALA A 123 -11.06 -5.83 0.45
N LEU A 124 -11.55 -7.01 0.03
CA LEU A 124 -11.92 -7.27 -1.36
C LEU A 124 -13.07 -6.37 -1.82
N GLU A 125 -14.12 -6.20 -1.00
CA GLU A 125 -15.24 -5.31 -1.30
C GLU A 125 -14.76 -3.87 -1.55
N THR A 126 -13.84 -3.37 -0.70
CA THR A 126 -13.26 -2.03 -0.85
C THR A 126 -12.51 -1.89 -2.18
N LEU A 127 -11.65 -2.86 -2.51
CA LEU A 127 -10.87 -2.85 -3.75
C LEU A 127 -11.74 -2.97 -5.02
N VAL A 128 -12.78 -3.80 -4.97
CA VAL A 128 -13.76 -3.93 -6.07
C VAL A 128 -14.55 -2.63 -6.26
N LEU A 129 -14.96 -1.98 -5.17
CA LEU A 129 -15.63 -0.68 -5.23
C LEU A 129 -14.74 0.40 -5.85
N MET A 130 -13.45 0.45 -5.45
CA MET A 130 -12.47 1.33 -6.06
C MET A 130 -12.36 1.08 -7.56
N ARG A 131 -12.17 -0.18 -7.97
CA ARG A 131 -12.06 -0.56 -9.39
C ARG A 131 -13.29 -0.15 -10.20
N ALA A 132 -14.49 -0.27 -9.63
CA ALA A 132 -15.74 0.11 -10.28
C ALA A 132 -15.95 1.64 -10.41
N LYS A 133 -15.09 2.45 -9.78
CA LYS A 133 -15.22 3.92 -9.74
C LYS A 133 -14.10 4.65 -10.47
N LEU A 134 -12.95 4.02 -10.61
CA LEU A 134 -11.85 4.57 -11.38
C LEU A 134 -12.15 4.55 -12.88
N PRO A 135 -11.49 5.41 -13.67
CA PRO A 135 -11.52 5.30 -15.13
C PRO A 135 -11.17 3.88 -15.58
N SER A 136 -11.81 3.37 -16.63
CA SER A 136 -11.67 1.98 -17.10
C SER A 136 -10.24 1.56 -17.47
N GLN A 137 -9.36 2.53 -17.69
CA GLN A 137 -7.95 2.34 -18.02
C GLN A 137 -7.07 2.21 -16.76
N SER A 138 -7.61 2.50 -15.58
CA SER A 138 -6.87 2.46 -14.32
C SER A 138 -6.87 1.05 -13.76
N GLU A 139 -5.70 0.56 -13.38
CA GLU A 139 -5.53 -0.71 -12.69
C GLU A 139 -5.64 -0.50 -11.17
N VAL A 140 -6.40 -1.36 -10.49
CA VAL A 140 -6.38 -1.44 -9.02
C VAL A 140 -5.55 -2.64 -8.61
N VAL A 141 -4.56 -2.40 -7.76
CA VAL A 141 -3.68 -3.44 -7.21
C VAL A 141 -3.72 -3.44 -5.68
N VAL A 142 -3.41 -4.60 -5.10
CA VAL A 142 -3.34 -4.78 -3.65
C VAL A 142 -2.00 -4.29 -3.13
N GLY A 143 -2.02 -3.49 -2.06
CA GLY A 143 -0.83 -3.02 -1.37
C GLY A 143 -0.82 -3.41 0.11
N ILE A 144 0.38 -3.45 0.66
CA ILE A 144 0.64 -3.56 2.09
C ILE A 144 1.11 -2.18 2.56
N ALA A 145 0.54 -1.69 3.64
CA ALA A 145 0.97 -0.46 4.30
C ALA A 145 2.02 -0.79 5.37
N GLY A 146 3.10 0.01 5.36
CA GLY A 146 4.26 -0.19 6.21
C GLY A 146 5.27 -1.18 5.64
N ASP A 147 6.32 -1.39 6.41
CA ASP A 147 7.51 -2.14 6.05
C ASP A 147 7.63 -3.43 6.87
N PHE A 148 8.14 -4.48 6.21
CA PHE A 148 8.60 -5.66 6.93
C PHE A 148 10.08 -5.47 7.27
N GLY A 149 10.43 -5.65 8.55
CA GLY A 149 11.83 -5.77 8.94
C GLY A 149 12.49 -6.95 8.23
N LEU A 150 13.76 -6.82 7.85
CA LEU A 150 14.52 -7.86 7.15
C LEU A 150 14.43 -9.23 7.85
N GLU A 151 14.55 -9.22 9.18
CA GLU A 151 14.44 -10.42 10.02
C GLU A 151 13.12 -11.17 9.82
N SER A 152 12.01 -10.44 9.67
CA SER A 152 10.67 -10.99 9.44
C SER A 152 10.50 -11.60 8.05
N LEU A 153 11.41 -11.36 7.11
CA LEU A 153 11.36 -11.89 5.74
C LEU A 153 12.37 -13.02 5.52
N THR A 154 13.51 -12.99 6.20
CA THR A 154 14.65 -13.86 5.88
C THR A 154 14.93 -14.94 6.93
N LEU A 155 14.47 -14.78 8.16
CA LEU A 155 14.72 -15.79 9.19
C LEU A 155 13.73 -16.94 9.04
N PRO A 156 14.19 -18.21 9.03
CA PRO A 156 13.29 -19.32 9.21
C PRO A 156 12.70 -19.28 10.62
N LEU A 157 11.49 -19.79 10.81
CA LEU A 157 10.97 -20.05 12.15
C LEU A 157 11.88 -21.08 12.83
N ARG A 158 12.57 -20.65 13.89
CA ARG A 158 13.43 -21.52 14.71
C ARG A 158 12.81 -21.74 16.08
N GLU A 159 13.02 -22.92 16.65
CA GLU A 159 12.45 -23.30 17.95
C GLU A 159 13.05 -22.52 19.12
N ASP A 160 14.26 -21.98 18.98
CA ASP A 160 14.97 -21.19 20.00
C ASP A 160 14.54 -19.72 20.07
N LEU A 161 13.79 -19.24 19.06
CA LEU A 161 13.23 -17.89 19.10
C LEU A 161 12.22 -17.75 20.23
N ASP A 162 12.24 -16.59 20.88
CA ASP A 162 11.21 -16.24 21.85
C ASP A 162 9.83 -16.16 21.18
N PHE A 163 8.78 -16.22 22.00
CA PHE A 163 7.41 -16.24 21.52
C PHE A 163 7.04 -14.99 20.71
N ILE A 164 7.56 -13.81 21.07
CA ILE A 164 7.26 -12.55 20.40
C ILE A 164 7.89 -12.54 19.00
N ALA A 165 9.15 -12.96 18.88
CA ALA A 165 9.88 -13.07 17.63
C ALA A 165 9.23 -14.09 16.67
N LYS A 166 8.83 -15.27 17.17
CA LYS A 166 8.08 -16.27 16.37
C LYS A 166 6.75 -15.71 15.86
N THR A 167 6.00 -15.03 16.73
CA THR A 167 4.71 -14.43 16.38
C THR A 167 4.86 -13.36 15.32
N ARG A 168 5.90 -12.51 15.44
CA ARG A 168 6.18 -11.45 14.47
C ARG A 168 6.58 -12.00 13.09
N LEU A 169 7.44 -13.01 13.06
CA LEU A 169 7.89 -13.67 11.85
C LEU A 169 6.74 -14.39 11.12
N ALA A 170 5.94 -15.18 11.86
CA ALA A 170 4.76 -15.82 11.32
C ALA A 170 3.72 -14.79 10.83
N GLY A 171 3.56 -13.68 11.54
CA GLY A 171 2.69 -12.57 11.16
C GLY A 171 3.08 -11.97 9.81
N ALA A 172 4.35 -11.65 9.60
CA ALA A 172 4.83 -11.08 8.33
C ALA A 172 4.59 -12.01 7.13
N GLN A 173 4.89 -13.29 7.27
CA GLN A 173 4.60 -14.28 6.22
C GLN A 173 3.10 -14.39 5.94
N ALA A 174 2.27 -14.39 6.99
CA ALA A 174 0.82 -14.39 6.84
C ALA A 174 0.32 -13.15 6.08
N LYS A 175 0.87 -11.95 6.35
CA LYS A 175 0.49 -10.72 5.64
C LYS A 175 0.82 -10.75 4.15
N ILE A 176 1.94 -11.36 3.77
CA ILE A 176 2.30 -11.54 2.35
C ILE A 176 1.31 -12.50 1.67
N LEU A 177 0.95 -13.60 2.33
CA LEU A 177 -0.04 -14.55 1.79
C LEU A 177 -1.43 -13.92 1.67
N GLU A 178 -1.86 -13.13 2.67
CA GLU A 178 -3.12 -12.35 2.60
C GLU A 178 -3.14 -11.42 1.37
N ALA A 179 -2.01 -10.77 1.06
CA ALA A 179 -1.89 -9.90 -0.11
C ALA A 179 -2.02 -10.67 -1.43
N LEU A 180 -1.38 -11.84 -1.52
CA LEU A 180 -1.47 -12.72 -2.68
C LEU A 180 -2.87 -13.27 -2.89
N ASP A 181 -3.54 -13.69 -1.80
CA ASP A 181 -4.92 -14.16 -1.82
C ASP A 181 -5.88 -13.06 -2.29
N LEU A 182 -5.74 -11.83 -1.75
CA LEU A 182 -6.55 -10.68 -2.19
C LEU A 182 -6.28 -10.31 -3.64
N ALA A 183 -5.03 -10.31 -4.09
CA ALA A 183 -4.68 -10.00 -5.47
C ALA A 183 -5.29 -11.05 -6.43
N SER A 184 -5.22 -12.32 -6.06
CA SER A 184 -5.83 -13.42 -6.81
C SER A 184 -7.36 -13.30 -6.83
N ALA A 185 -7.99 -12.98 -5.69
CA ALA A 185 -9.44 -12.75 -5.62
C ALA A 185 -9.88 -11.55 -6.47
N LEU A 186 -9.11 -10.45 -6.46
CA LEU A 186 -9.41 -9.25 -7.22
C LEU A 186 -9.33 -9.51 -8.73
N THR A 187 -8.35 -10.28 -9.19
CA THR A 187 -8.08 -10.54 -10.60
C THR A 187 -8.90 -11.71 -11.17
N GLN A 188 -8.98 -12.83 -10.46
CA GLN A 188 -9.55 -14.09 -10.93
C GLN A 188 -10.89 -14.42 -10.27
N GLY A 189 -11.32 -13.62 -9.29
CA GLY A 189 -12.54 -13.85 -8.53
C GLY A 189 -12.29 -14.61 -7.23
N LYS A 190 -13.17 -14.36 -6.24
CA LYS A 190 -13.09 -14.91 -4.88
C LYS A 190 -13.05 -16.45 -4.83
N THR A 191 -13.69 -17.14 -5.78
CA THR A 191 -13.78 -18.60 -5.80
C THR A 191 -12.42 -19.28 -5.91
N THR A 192 -11.44 -18.62 -6.55
CA THR A 192 -10.07 -19.14 -6.73
C THR A 192 -9.33 -19.31 -5.41
N VAL A 193 -9.70 -18.54 -4.39
CA VAL A 193 -9.06 -18.54 -3.06
C VAL A 193 -10.10 -18.74 -1.94
N ALA A 194 -11.18 -19.48 -2.23
CA ALA A 194 -12.29 -19.66 -1.30
C ALA A 194 -11.85 -20.21 0.08
N SER A 195 -10.84 -21.10 0.11
CA SER A 195 -10.27 -21.65 1.34
C SER A 195 -9.66 -20.57 2.24
N ALA A 196 -8.97 -19.57 1.68
CA ALA A 196 -8.39 -18.46 2.42
C ALA A 196 -9.46 -17.58 3.07
N PHE A 197 -10.56 -17.33 2.36
CA PHE A 197 -11.71 -16.57 2.88
C PHE A 197 -12.47 -17.35 3.97
N VAL A 198 -12.64 -18.67 3.82
CA VAL A 198 -13.20 -19.52 4.88
C VAL A 198 -12.32 -19.49 6.12
N ALA A 199 -11.00 -19.62 5.97
CA ALA A 199 -10.06 -19.54 7.08
C ALA A 199 -10.10 -18.19 7.80
N ASP A 200 -10.26 -17.08 7.07
CA ASP A 200 -10.50 -15.75 7.66
C ASP A 200 -11.79 -15.71 8.49
N VAL A 201 -12.91 -16.16 7.94
CA VAL A 201 -14.20 -16.20 8.65
C VAL A 201 -14.11 -17.04 9.93
N LEU A 202 -13.50 -18.23 9.86
CA LEU A 202 -13.29 -19.09 11.03
C LEU A 202 -12.38 -18.43 12.08
N SER A 203 -11.29 -17.79 11.65
CA SER A 203 -10.40 -17.06 12.56
C SER A 203 -11.11 -15.93 13.31
N ARG A 204 -11.98 -15.18 12.62
CA ARG A 204 -12.75 -14.08 13.24
C ARG A 204 -13.83 -14.61 14.17
N ALA A 205 -14.53 -15.69 13.80
CA ALA A 205 -15.52 -16.33 14.66
C ALA A 205 -14.88 -16.93 15.93
N GLY A 206 -13.69 -17.53 15.82
CA GLY A 206 -12.91 -18.01 16.96
C GLY A 206 -12.56 -16.90 17.95
N LYS A 207 -12.11 -15.73 17.45
CA LYS A 207 -11.81 -14.57 18.31
C LYS A 207 -13.03 -14.01 19.03
N ALA A 208 -14.18 -13.97 18.37
CA ALA A 208 -15.44 -13.50 18.95
C ALA A 208 -15.97 -14.42 20.07
N THR A 209 -15.62 -15.71 20.01
CA THR A 209 -16.06 -16.72 21.00
C THR A 209 -15.05 -16.92 22.14
N SER A 210 -13.81 -16.44 22.00
CA SER A 210 -12.76 -16.51 23.02
C SER A 210 -12.67 -15.29 23.95
N LEU A 211 -13.67 -14.40 23.96
CA LEU A 211 -13.73 -13.30 24.94
C LEU A 211 -13.86 -13.88 26.37
N PRO A 212 -13.07 -13.39 27.35
CA PRO A 212 -13.18 -13.86 28.73
C PRO A 212 -14.51 -13.39 29.33
N ILE A 213 -15.18 -14.30 30.03
CA ILE A 213 -16.24 -14.00 31.02
C ILE A 213 -15.57 -13.43 32.27
#